data_AF-K1SKZ3-F1
#
_entry.id   AF-K1SKZ3-F1
#
_cell.length_a   1.000
_cell.length_b   1.000
_cell.length_c   1.000
_cell.angle_alpha   90.00
_cell.angle_beta   90.00
_cell.angle_gamma   90.00
#
_symmetry.space_group_name_H-M   'P 1'
#
loop_
_entity.id
_entity.type
_entity.pdbx_description
1 polymer ?
#
loop_
_entity_poly.entity_id
_entity_poly.type
_entity_poly.pdbx_seq_one_letter_code
_entity_poly.pdbx_strand_id
1 'polypeptide(L)'
;KEYPSKADYEREIVRRLRAERVELICLAGYMRILSDVVLEAYRDRIVNIHPSLLPAFKGAHAIADAFAYGVKVFGVTIHYVNGELDGGRIIAQRAFEYLGSDPEELEARVHAVEHPLYVETVAKLVAEQ
;
A
#
# COMPACT_ATOMS: atom_id res chain seq x y z
N LYS A 1 -15.93 7.95 19.30
CA LYS A 1 -14.58 7.34 19.17
C LYS A 1 -14.32 6.58 20.45
N GLU A 2 -14.05 5.27 20.37
CA GLU A 2 -13.89 4.40 21.55
C GLU A 2 -12.49 4.47 22.20
N TYR A 3 -11.53 5.15 21.56
CA TYR A 3 -10.15 5.26 22.06
C TYR A 3 -9.75 6.72 22.31
N PRO A 4 -9.00 7.01 23.40
CA PRO A 4 -8.56 8.37 23.74
C PRO A 4 -7.58 8.99 22.75
N SER A 5 -6.74 8.16 22.10
CA SER A 5 -5.75 8.61 21.13
C SER A 5 -5.54 7.60 19.99
N LYS A 6 -4.88 8.04 18.91
CA LYS A 6 -4.41 7.15 17.84
C LYS A 6 -3.48 6.06 18.38
N ALA A 7 -2.59 6.42 19.31
CA ALA A 7 -1.66 5.49 19.91
C ALA A 7 -2.36 4.41 20.75
N ASP A 8 -3.44 4.76 21.48
CA ASP A 8 -4.23 3.78 22.23
C ASP A 8 -4.94 2.79 21.30
N TYR A 9 -5.54 3.30 20.23
CA TYR A 9 -6.15 2.48 19.18
C TYR A 9 -5.14 1.53 18.51
N GLU A 10 -3.95 2.03 18.16
CA GLU A 10 -2.91 1.22 17.53
C GLU A 10 -2.24 0.23 18.48
N ARG A 11 -2.14 0.53 19.78
CA ARG A 11 -1.71 -0.45 20.79
C ARG A 11 -2.67 -1.64 20.87
N GLU A 12 -3.98 -1.40 20.78
CA GLU A 12 -4.96 -2.47 20.73
C GLU A 12 -4.84 -3.30 19.44
N ILE A 13 -4.59 -2.66 18.29
CA ILE A 13 -4.27 -3.37 17.04
C ILE A 13 -3.06 -4.29 17.25
N VAL A 14 -1.94 -3.76 17.73
CA VAL A 14 -0.72 -4.54 17.97
C VAL A 14 -0.98 -5.70 18.93
N ARG A 15 -1.75 -5.48 19.99
CA ARG A 15 -2.13 -6.52 20.95
C ARG A 15 -2.88 -7.66 20.26
N ARG A 16 -3.87 -7.35 19.42
CA ARG A 16 -4.64 -8.35 18.66
C ARG A 16 -3.79 -9.09 17.64
N LEU A 17 -2.99 -8.38 16.85
CA LEU A 17 -2.11 -9.00 15.85
C LEU A 17 -1.12 -9.98 16.51
N ARG A 18 -0.56 -9.63 17.68
CA ARG A 18 0.33 -10.54 18.45
C ARG A 18 -0.42 -11.75 19.00
N ALA A 19 -1.64 -11.57 19.50
CA ALA A 19 -2.45 -12.67 20.02
C ALA A 19 -2.76 -13.71 18.91
N GLU A 20 -3.02 -13.23 17.70
CA GLU A 20 -3.24 -14.05 16.51
C GLU A 20 -1.94 -14.51 15.83
N ARG A 21 -0.78 -14.20 16.41
CA ARG A 21 0.56 -14.53 15.86
C ARG A 21 0.75 -14.09 14.41
N VAL A 22 0.24 -12.92 14.05
CA VAL A 22 0.43 -12.35 12.70
C VAL A 22 1.93 -12.09 12.47
N GLU A 23 2.43 -12.55 11.32
CA GLU A 23 3.83 -12.41 10.91
C GLU A 23 4.04 -11.36 9.81
N LEU A 24 3.00 -11.06 9.03
CA LEU A 24 3.01 -10.07 7.96
C LEU A 24 1.71 -9.25 7.97
N ILE A 25 1.82 -7.93 7.89
CA ILE A 25 0.69 -7.01 7.73
C ILE A 25 0.64 -6.56 6.26
N CYS A 26 -0.51 -6.76 5.62
CA CYS A 26 -0.77 -6.28 4.26
C CYS A 26 -1.80 -5.15 4.31
N LEU A 27 -1.38 -3.92 4.01
CA LEU A 27 -2.28 -2.78 3.89
C LEU A 27 -2.92 -2.78 2.49
N ALA A 28 -4.25 -2.87 2.44
CA ALA A 28 -5.03 -2.86 1.21
C ALA A 28 -6.14 -1.82 1.36
N GLY A 29 -5.90 -0.60 0.89
CA GLY A 29 -6.82 0.53 1.08
C GLY A 29 -6.91 1.06 2.52
N TYR A 30 -5.84 0.89 3.31
CA TYR A 30 -5.80 1.44 4.67
C TYR A 30 -5.49 2.94 4.66
N MET A 31 -6.54 3.76 4.67
CA MET A 31 -6.46 5.22 4.50
C MET A 31 -5.95 5.99 5.75
N ARG A 32 -5.07 5.40 6.56
CA ARG A 32 -4.50 6.03 7.76
C ARG A 32 -3.00 5.80 7.81
N ILE A 33 -2.27 6.87 8.10
CA ILE A 33 -0.83 6.79 8.38
C ILE A 33 -0.64 5.97 9.67
N LEU A 34 0.19 4.94 9.66
CA LEU A 34 0.57 4.20 10.87
C LEU A 34 1.50 5.04 11.75
N SER A 35 1.35 5.00 13.07
CA SER A 35 2.36 5.59 13.96
C SER A 35 3.48 4.61 14.28
N ASP A 36 4.52 5.10 14.94
CA ASP A 36 5.65 4.32 15.43
C ASP A 36 5.21 3.12 16.29
N VAL A 37 4.03 3.18 16.94
CA VAL A 37 3.46 2.06 17.70
C VAL A 37 3.36 0.79 16.85
N VAL A 38 2.87 0.88 15.62
CA VAL A 38 2.74 -0.27 14.71
C VAL A 38 4.05 -0.52 13.98
N LEU A 39 4.70 0.55 13.50
CA LEU A 39 5.93 0.46 12.70
C LEU A 39 7.07 -0.20 13.48
N GLU A 40 7.21 0.06 14.78
CA GLU A 40 8.22 -0.59 15.61
C GLU A 40 7.86 -2.04 15.94
N ALA A 41 6.59 -2.34 16.22
CA ALA A 41 6.13 -3.69 16.54
C ALA A 41 6.25 -4.66 15.35
N TYR A 42 6.10 -4.14 14.13
CA TYR A 42 6.09 -4.89 12.88
C TYR A 42 7.12 -4.38 11.87
N ARG A 43 8.26 -3.87 12.34
CA ARG A 43 9.36 -3.43 11.47
C ARG A 43 9.69 -4.48 10.42
N ASP A 44 9.82 -4.03 9.17
CA ASP A 44 10.10 -4.86 7.97
C ASP A 44 9.07 -5.97 7.69
N ARG A 45 7.89 -5.90 8.33
CA ARG A 45 6.79 -6.88 8.21
C ARG A 45 5.45 -6.21 7.90
N ILE A 46 5.50 -5.04 7.28
CA ILE A 46 4.34 -4.31 6.80
C ILE A 46 4.56 -3.98 5.33
N VAL A 47 3.63 -4.42 4.49
CA VAL A 47 3.61 -4.11 3.06
C VAL A 47 2.36 -3.31 2.72
N ASN A 48 2.49 -2.43 1.74
CA ASN A 48 1.39 -1.65 1.21
C ASN A 48 1.40 -1.72 -0.31
N ILE A 49 0.20 -1.66 -0.89
CA ILE A 49 0.01 -1.48 -2.32
C ILE A 49 -0.39 -0.03 -2.59
N HIS A 50 0.23 0.57 -3.61
CA HIS A 50 0.02 1.96 -3.97
C HIS A 50 -0.22 2.08 -5.48
N PRO A 51 -1.29 2.77 -5.93
CA PRO A 51 -1.70 2.81 -7.33
C PRO A 51 -0.91 3.85 -8.16
N SER A 52 0.42 3.82 -8.03
CA SER A 52 1.32 4.53 -8.93
C SER A 52 2.64 3.78 -9.09
N LEU A 53 3.47 4.24 -10.03
CA LEU A 53 4.89 3.88 -10.09
C LEU A 53 5.68 4.81 -9.14
N LEU A 54 5.75 4.45 -7.86
CA LEU A 54 6.55 5.19 -6.88
C LEU A 54 8.01 5.34 -7.38
N PRO A 55 8.65 6.50 -7.13
CA PRO A 55 8.23 7.59 -6.24
C PRO A 55 7.25 8.61 -6.83
N ALA A 56 6.74 8.42 -8.05
CA ALA A 56 5.77 9.33 -8.64
C ALA A 56 4.39 9.22 -7.96
N PHE A 57 3.66 10.33 -7.87
CA PHE A 57 2.26 10.40 -7.40
C PHE A 57 2.03 9.68 -6.06
N LYS A 58 2.68 10.16 -4.99
CA LYS A 58 2.39 9.74 -3.60
C LYS A 58 1.07 10.34 -3.11
N GLY A 59 0.46 9.71 -2.11
CA GLY A 59 -0.73 10.19 -1.41
C GLY A 59 -2.03 9.55 -1.91
N ALA A 60 -3.14 9.94 -1.28
CA ALA A 60 -4.43 9.27 -1.41
C ALA A 60 -5.09 9.40 -2.80
N HIS A 61 -4.61 10.29 -3.67
CA HIS A 61 -5.23 10.60 -4.97
C HIS A 61 -4.35 10.25 -6.17
N ALA A 62 -3.42 9.30 -5.99
CA ALA A 62 -2.39 8.98 -6.98
C ALA A 62 -2.91 8.71 -8.42
N ILE A 63 -4.02 7.99 -8.57
CA ILE A 63 -4.63 7.71 -9.89
C ILE A 63 -5.10 9.02 -10.54
N ALA A 64 -5.85 9.84 -9.79
CA ALA A 64 -6.38 11.11 -10.26
C ALA A 64 -5.26 12.11 -10.58
N ASP A 65 -4.22 12.17 -9.73
CA ASP A 65 -3.06 13.05 -9.93
C ASP A 65 -2.27 12.65 -11.18
N ALA A 66 -2.04 11.35 -11.39
CA ALA A 66 -1.37 10.84 -12.58
C ALA A 66 -2.17 11.12 -13.86
N PHE A 67 -3.48 10.92 -13.81
CA PHE A 67 -4.39 11.20 -14.92
C PHE A 67 -4.41 12.70 -15.26
N ALA A 68 -4.55 13.56 -14.27
CA ALA A 68 -4.56 15.01 -14.44
C ALA A 68 -3.22 15.54 -14.96
N TYR A 69 -2.10 14.93 -14.56
CA TYR A 69 -0.78 15.24 -15.10
C TYR A 69 -0.64 14.85 -16.58
N GLY A 70 -1.42 13.88 -17.05
CA GLY A 70 -1.46 13.46 -18.45
C GLY A 70 -0.41 12.42 -18.82
N VAL A 71 0.09 11.64 -17.86
CA VAL A 71 1.02 10.52 -18.15
C VAL A 71 0.37 9.49 -19.07
N LYS A 72 1.20 8.74 -19.79
CA LYS A 72 0.75 7.65 -20.69
C LYS A 72 1.12 6.26 -20.18
N VAL A 73 1.99 6.20 -19.17
CA VAL A 73 2.37 4.98 -18.46
C VAL A 73 1.96 5.15 -17.01
N PHE A 74 1.12 4.24 -16.56
CA PHE A 74 0.64 4.12 -15.19
C PHE A 74 1.20 2.85 -14.58
N GLY A 75 0.93 2.62 -13.29
CA GLY A 75 1.31 1.36 -12.68
C GLY A 75 0.95 1.29 -11.22
N VAL A 76 1.36 0.17 -10.62
CA VAL A 76 1.13 -0.14 -9.22
C VAL A 76 2.46 -0.52 -8.59
N THR A 77 2.66 -0.11 -7.35
CA THR A 77 3.83 -0.43 -6.54
C THR A 77 3.42 -1.16 -5.28
N ILE A 78 4.16 -2.21 -4.94
CA ILE A 78 4.13 -2.83 -3.62
C ILE A 78 5.45 -2.53 -2.94
N HIS A 79 5.38 -2.03 -1.71
CA HIS A 79 6.55 -1.59 -0.96
C HIS A 79 6.42 -1.94 0.52
N TYR A 80 7.56 -2.04 1.20
CA TYR A 80 7.57 -2.06 2.65
C TYR A 80 7.17 -0.69 3.19
N VAL A 81 6.36 -0.66 4.23
CA VAL A 81 5.95 0.57 4.91
C VAL A 81 7.04 1.00 5.90
N ASN A 82 7.37 2.29 5.89
CA ASN A 82 8.24 2.93 6.88
C ASN A 82 7.55 4.21 7.44
N GLY A 83 8.32 5.06 8.13
CA GLY A 83 7.80 6.32 8.69
C GLY A 83 7.50 7.42 7.66
N GLU A 84 7.77 7.19 6.37
CA GLU A 84 7.53 8.15 5.30
C GLU A 84 6.27 7.78 4.51
N LEU A 85 5.50 8.79 4.08
CA LEU A 85 4.33 8.60 3.23
C LEU A 85 4.75 7.93 1.90
N ASP A 86 4.11 6.81 1.58
CA ASP A 86 4.38 5.96 0.41
C ASP A 86 5.89 5.83 0.14
N GLY A 87 6.63 5.63 1.23
CA GLY A 87 8.06 5.44 1.25
C GLY A 87 8.45 4.00 1.52
N GLY A 88 9.72 3.78 1.81
CA GLY A 88 10.26 2.46 2.08
C GLY A 88 10.63 1.69 0.81
N ARG A 89 11.20 0.50 1.01
CA ARG A 89 11.81 -0.27 -0.07
C ARG A 89 10.73 -0.87 -0.96
N ILE A 90 10.83 -0.60 -2.26
CA ILE A 90 9.98 -1.21 -3.29
C ILE A 90 10.29 -2.71 -3.38
N ILE A 91 9.23 -3.51 -3.44
CA ILE A 91 9.27 -4.97 -3.55
C ILE A 91 8.94 -5.39 -4.98
N ALA A 92 7.88 -4.82 -5.54
CA ALA A 92 7.42 -5.11 -6.90
C ALA A 92 6.74 -3.90 -7.51
N GLN A 93 6.84 -3.79 -8.83
CA GLN A 93 6.09 -2.81 -9.62
C GLN A 93 5.57 -3.47 -10.90
N ARG A 94 4.42 -2.99 -11.38
CA ARG A 94 3.89 -3.35 -12.70
C ARG A 94 3.40 -2.09 -13.39
N ALA A 95 3.97 -1.82 -14.55
CA ALA A 95 3.60 -0.70 -15.41
C ALA A 95 2.62 -1.15 -16.49
N PHE A 96 1.78 -0.24 -16.96
CA PHE A 96 0.91 -0.44 -18.12
C PHE A 96 0.65 0.88 -18.83
N GLU A 97 0.39 0.81 -20.13
CA GLU A 97 0.03 1.98 -20.93
C GLU A 97 -1.48 2.25 -20.87
N TYR A 98 -1.83 3.54 -20.85
CA TYR A 98 -3.20 3.99 -21.01
C TYR A 98 -3.25 5.28 -21.83
N LEU A 99 -3.92 5.20 -22.98
CA LEU A 99 -4.09 6.32 -23.93
C LEU A 99 -5.53 6.86 -23.96
N GLY A 100 -6.42 6.29 -23.13
CA GLY A 100 -7.80 6.75 -23.02
C GLY A 100 -7.92 8.07 -22.26
N SER A 101 -9.17 8.52 -22.12
CA SER A 101 -9.52 9.79 -21.48
C SER A 101 -10.61 9.65 -20.41
N ASP A 102 -10.90 8.43 -19.99
CA ASP A 102 -11.89 8.12 -18.96
C ASP A 102 -11.18 7.75 -17.64
N PRO A 103 -11.35 8.52 -16.55
CA PRO A 103 -10.83 8.19 -15.23
C PRO A 103 -11.37 6.88 -14.65
N GLU A 104 -12.63 6.52 -14.91
CA GLU A 104 -13.23 5.29 -14.38
C GLU A 104 -12.63 4.06 -15.08
N GLU A 105 -12.40 4.13 -16.39
CA GLU A 105 -11.68 3.07 -17.12
C GLU A 105 -10.24 2.94 -16.61
N LEU A 106 -9.55 4.05 -16.32
CA LEU A 106 -8.20 4.03 -15.77
C LEU A 106 -8.18 3.35 -14.40
N GLU A 107 -9.07 3.72 -13.49
CA GLU A 107 -9.14 3.13 -12.14
C GLU A 107 -9.40 1.62 -12.21
N ALA A 108 -10.33 1.18 -13.06
CA ALA A 108 -10.58 -0.24 -13.30
C ALA A 108 -9.32 -0.98 -13.82
N ARG A 109 -8.55 -0.36 -14.73
CA ARG A 109 -7.28 -0.93 -15.23
C ARG A 109 -6.21 -1.00 -14.13
N VAL A 110 -6.12 0.02 -13.28
CA VAL A 110 -5.20 0.01 -12.13
C VAL A 110 -5.52 -1.17 -11.22
N HIS A 111 -6.79 -1.36 -10.84
CA HIS A 111 -7.19 -2.47 -9.97
C HIS A 111 -7.01 -3.86 -10.62
N ALA A 112 -7.22 -3.96 -11.94
CA ALA A 112 -6.93 -5.19 -12.69
C ALA A 112 -5.45 -5.59 -12.64
N VAL A 113 -4.55 -4.61 -12.49
CA VAL A 113 -3.11 -4.80 -12.28
C VAL A 113 -2.78 -5.06 -10.81
N GLU A 114 -3.44 -4.32 -9.90
CA GLU A 114 -3.25 -4.34 -8.46
C GLU A 114 -3.50 -5.73 -7.86
N HIS A 115 -4.68 -6.30 -8.11
CA HIS A 115 -5.11 -7.54 -7.48
C HIS A 115 -4.14 -8.71 -7.68
N PRO A 116 -3.75 -9.08 -8.92
CA PRO A 116 -2.81 -10.17 -9.13
C PRO A 116 -1.42 -9.84 -8.59
N LEU A 117 -0.93 -8.61 -8.79
CA LEU A 117 0.40 -8.21 -8.32
C LEU A 117 0.51 -8.33 -6.80
N TYR A 118 -0.54 -7.97 -6.05
CA TYR A 118 -0.52 -8.04 -4.60
C TYR A 118 -0.45 -9.48 -4.10
N VAL A 119 -1.32 -10.34 -4.63
CA VAL A 119 -1.37 -11.76 -4.28
C VAL A 119 -0.03 -12.44 -4.60
N GLU A 120 0.51 -12.23 -5.80
CA GLU A 120 1.79 -12.79 -6.23
C GLU A 120 2.94 -12.36 -5.31
N THR A 121 2.98 -11.09 -4.93
CA THR A 121 4.05 -10.54 -4.10
C THR A 121 3.97 -11.04 -2.67
N VAL A 122 2.78 -11.05 -2.07
CA VAL A 122 2.58 -11.59 -0.70
C VAL A 122 2.90 -13.08 -0.66
N ALA A 123 2.47 -13.85 -1.68
CA ALA A 123 2.78 -15.28 -1.74
C ALA A 123 4.29 -15.55 -1.75
N LYS A 124 5.08 -14.76 -2.51
CA LYS A 124 6.55 -14.87 -2.51
C LYS A 124 7.15 -14.54 -1.15
N LEU A 125 6.71 -13.43 -0.53
CA LEU A 125 7.19 -13.00 0.78
C LEU A 125 6.90 -14.02 1.89
N VAL A 126 5.80 -14.76 1.79
CA VAL A 126 5.45 -15.82 2.75
C VAL A 126 6.24 -17.10 2.48
N ALA A 127 6.53 -17.43 1.21
CA ALA A 127 7.29 -18.62 0.85
C ALA A 127 8.80 -18.51 1.15
N GLU A 128 9.34 -17.30 1.25
CA GLU A 128 10.76 -17.02 1.51
C GLU A 128 11.10 -16.90 3.01
N GLN A 129 10.13 -17.10 3.91
CA GLN A 129 10.31 -17.05 5.37
C GLN A 129 10.83 -18.35 5.98
#